data_AF-A0A259YXT1-F1
#
_entry.id   AF-A0A259YXT1-F1
#
_cell.length_a   1.000
_cell.length_b   1.000
_cell.length_c   1.000
_cell.angle_alpha   90.00
_cell.angle_beta   90.00
_cell.angle_gamma   90.00
#
_symmetry.space_group_name_H-M   'P 1'
#
loop_
_entity.id
_entity.type
_entity.pdbx_description
1 polymer ?
#
loop_
_entity_poly.entity_id
_entity_poly.type
_entity_poly.pdbx_seq_one_letter_code
_entity_poly.pdbx_strand_id
1 'polypeptide(L)'
;MSAEDLEKYETEMELSLYREYRDIVGQFNYVVETERRFYLANSVELIPHNADGEIYFELRMSDSWVWDMYRPARFVKHVRVITFKDVNIEELDKPDLRLPE
;
A
#
# COMPACT_ATOMS: atom_id res chain seq x y z
N MET A 1 -25.47 18.80 4.14
CA MET A 1 -24.65 18.42 2.98
C MET A 1 -25.57 17.78 1.96
N SER A 2 -25.55 18.28 0.73
CA SER A 2 -26.32 17.70 -0.38
C SER A 2 -25.61 16.46 -0.94
N ALA A 3 -26.29 15.67 -1.78
CA ALA A 3 -25.66 14.55 -2.49
C ALA A 3 -24.50 15.02 -3.40
N GLU A 4 -24.65 16.20 -4.00
CA GLU A 4 -23.62 16.84 -4.83
C GLU A 4 -22.40 17.27 -4.00
N ASP A 5 -22.61 17.77 -2.78
CA ASP A 5 -21.51 18.12 -1.86
C ASP A 5 -20.71 16.88 -1.44
N LEU A 6 -21.39 15.74 -1.25
CA LEU A 6 -20.74 14.47 -0.87
C LEU A 6 -19.93 13.90 -2.03
N GLU A 7 -20.50 13.86 -3.23
CA GLU A 7 -19.81 13.38 -4.43
C GLU A 7 -18.57 14.22 -4.76
N LYS A 8 -18.68 15.54 -4.63
CA LYS A 8 -17.55 16.44 -4.80
C LYS A 8 -16.46 16.19 -3.77
N TYR A 9 -16.83 16.01 -2.50
CA TYR A 9 -15.89 15.73 -1.42
C TYR A 9 -15.13 14.40 -1.65
N GLU A 10 -15.84 13.34 -2.05
CA GLU A 10 -15.24 12.05 -2.39
C GLU A 10 -14.25 12.18 -3.56
N THR A 11 -14.64 12.88 -4.62
CA THR A 11 -13.78 13.13 -5.79
C THR A 11 -12.50 13.88 -5.41
N GLU A 12 -12.60 14.90 -4.56
CA GLU A 12 -11.44 15.66 -4.08
C GLU A 12 -10.50 14.80 -3.24
N MET A 13 -11.04 13.91 -2.41
CA MET A 13 -10.25 12.97 -1.61
C MET A 13 -9.50 11.96 -2.48
N GLU A 14 -10.15 11.39 -3.50
CA GLU A 14 -9.53 10.46 -4.45
C GLU A 14 -8.40 11.14 -5.23
N LEU A 15 -8.64 12.35 -5.75
CA LEU A 15 -7.63 13.12 -6.47
C LEU A 15 -6.42 13.44 -5.58
N SER A 16 -6.67 13.77 -4.31
CA SER A 16 -5.61 14.02 -3.33
C SER A 16 -4.77 12.76 -3.08
N LEU A 17 -5.42 11.61 -2.89
CA LEU A 17 -4.75 10.32 -2.69
C LEU A 17 -3.89 9.93 -3.89
N TYR A 18 -4.41 10.10 -5.11
CA TYR A 18 -3.68 9.82 -6.35
C TYR A 18 -2.44 10.71 -6.51
N ARG A 19 -2.55 12.00 -6.18
CA ARG A 19 -1.40 12.93 -6.22
C ARG A 19 -0.32 12.51 -5.24
N GLU A 20 -0.69 12.23 -3.99
CA GLU A 20 0.27 11.76 -2.99
C GLU A 20 0.98 10.49 -3.46
N TYR A 21 0.24 9.50 -3.96
CA TYR A 21 0.84 8.28 -4.52
C TYR A 21 1.88 8.61 -5.60
N ARG A 22 1.52 9.44 -6.57
CA ARG A 22 2.43 9.83 -7.66
C ARG A 22 3.72 10.48 -7.15
N ASP A 23 3.62 11.27 -6.08
CA ASP A 23 4.75 12.00 -5.52
C ASP A 23 5.70 11.09 -4.71
N ILE A 24 5.19 10.00 -4.14
CA ILE A 24 5.96 9.15 -3.22
C ILE A 24 6.34 7.79 -3.79
N VAL A 25 5.66 7.29 -4.83
CA VAL A 25 5.84 5.91 -5.34
C VAL A 25 7.30 5.57 -5.63
N GLY A 26 8.07 6.52 -6.20
CA GLY A 26 9.49 6.33 -6.51
C GLY A 26 10.42 6.24 -5.28
N GLN A 27 9.90 6.45 -4.06
CA GLN A 27 10.64 6.33 -2.81
C GLN A 27 10.52 4.94 -2.17
N PHE A 28 9.72 4.04 -2.76
CA PHE A 28 9.48 2.69 -2.26
C PHE A 28 10.09 1.62 -3.16
N ASN A 29 10.32 0.44 -2.59
CA ASN A 29 10.90 -0.69 -3.31
C ASN A 29 9.84 -1.67 -3.83
N TYR A 30 8.68 -1.75 -3.18
CA TYR A 30 7.66 -2.76 -3.48
C TYR A 30 6.27 -2.16 -3.55
N VAL A 31 5.47 -2.71 -4.47
CA VAL A 31 4.01 -2.70 -4.42
C VAL A 31 3.55 -4.02 -3.82
N VAL A 32 2.66 -3.95 -2.83
CA VAL A 32 2.08 -5.13 -2.19
C VAL A 32 0.56 -5.01 -2.20
N GLU A 33 -0.10 -5.95 -2.85
CA GLU A 33 -1.56 -6.02 -2.90
C GLU A 33 -2.07 -7.26 -2.17
N THR A 34 -3.14 -7.03 -1.42
CA THR A 34 -3.90 -8.05 -0.70
C THR A 34 -5.37 -7.85 -1.06
N GLU A 35 -6.22 -8.83 -0.77
CA GLU A 35 -7.67 -8.74 -1.04
C GLU A 35 -8.34 -7.43 -0.58
N ARG A 36 -7.84 -6.80 0.48
CA ARG A 36 -8.47 -5.59 1.06
C ARG A 36 -7.69 -4.30 0.84
N ARG A 37 -6.40 -4.37 0.53
CA ARG A 37 -5.50 -3.21 0.61
C ARG A 37 -4.33 -3.31 -0.35
N PHE A 38 -3.97 -2.15 -0.87
CA PHE A 38 -2.74 -1.87 -1.60
C PHE A 38 -1.76 -1.12 -0.69
N TYR A 39 -0.50 -1.50 -0.78
CA TYR A 39 0.60 -0.89 -0.05
C TYR A 39 1.77 -0.57 -0.97
N LEU A 40 2.46 0.51 -0.65
CA LEU A 40 3.86 0.69 -0.98
C LEU A 40 4.70 0.30 0.24
N ALA A 41 5.82 -0.39 0.05
CA ALA A 41 6.70 -0.79 1.14
C ALA A 41 8.17 -0.77 0.73
N ASN A 42 9.07 -0.50 1.68
CA ASN A 42 10.51 -0.62 1.44
C ASN A 42 11.05 -2.02 1.76
N SER A 43 10.37 -2.76 2.63
CA SER A 43 10.65 -4.17 2.92
C SER A 43 9.33 -4.92 3.03
N VAL A 44 9.32 -6.15 2.51
CA VAL A 44 8.21 -7.09 2.64
C VAL A 44 8.76 -8.50 2.84
N GLU A 45 8.17 -9.23 3.77
CA GLU A 45 8.41 -10.64 4.02
C GLU A 45 7.06 -11.36 4.01
N LEU A 46 6.95 -12.42 3.21
CA LEU A 46 5.80 -13.33 3.21
C LEU A 46 6.20 -14.64 3.89
N ILE A 47 5.51 -14.95 4.98
CA ILE A 47 5.74 -16.14 5.80
C ILE A 47 4.55 -17.08 5.61
N PRO A 48 4.73 -18.24 4.97
CA PRO A 48 3.69 -19.26 4.90
C PRO A 48 3.57 -19.98 6.26
N HIS A 49 2.35 -20.12 6.73
CA HIS A 49 2.02 -20.90 7.92
C HIS A 49 1.14 -22.09 7.52
N ASN A 50 1.37 -23.22 8.20
CA ASN A 50 0.53 -24.41 8.07
C ASN A 50 0.00 -24.77 9.46
N ALA A 51 -1.31 -24.69 9.63
CA ALA A 51 -1.98 -25.00 10.89
C ALA A 51 -3.15 -25.95 10.59
N ASP A 52 -3.11 -27.15 11.16
CA ASP A 52 -4.21 -28.13 11.09
C ASP A 52 -4.74 -28.42 9.67
N GLY A 53 -3.84 -28.39 8.67
CA GLY A 53 -4.17 -28.68 7.27
C GLY A 53 -4.60 -27.45 6.45
N GLU A 54 -4.70 -26.28 7.06
CA GLU A 54 -4.93 -25.02 6.37
C GLU A 54 -3.61 -24.26 6.17
N ILE A 55 -3.46 -23.64 4.99
CA ILE A 55 -2.34 -22.75 4.67
C ILE A 55 -2.84 -21.31 4.70
N TYR A 56 -2.11 -20.45 5.40
CA TYR A 56 -2.30 -19.01 5.36
C TYR A 56 -0.96 -18.29 5.28
N PHE A 57 -1.00 -17.03 4.89
CA PHE A 57 0.17 -16.19 4.73
C PHE A 57 0.16 -15.06 5.75
N GLU A 58 1.32 -14.85 6.38
CA GLU A 58 1.62 -13.65 7.15
C GLU A 58 2.53 -12.76 6.33
N LEU A 59 2.09 -11.53 6.07
CA LEU A 59 2.96 -10.48 5.56
C LEU A 59 3.48 -9.61 6.70
N ARG A 60 4.77 -9.32 6.64
CA ARG A 60 5.42 -8.28 7.44
C ARG A 60 6.01 -7.25 6.49
N MET A 61 5.58 -6.00 6.64
CA MET A 61 6.12 -4.89 5.88
C MET A 61 6.65 -3.82 6.82
N SER A 62 7.71 -3.13 6.40
CA SER A 62 8.22 -1.94 7.09
C SER A 62 8.29 -0.74 6.16
N ASP A 63 8.24 0.45 6.78
CA ASP A 63 8.27 1.74 6.10
C ASP A 63 7.28 1.74 4.94
N SER A 64 6.01 1.60 5.29
CA SER A 64 4.94 1.34 4.33
C SER A 64 3.98 2.51 4.24
N TRP A 65 3.40 2.68 3.08
CA TRP A 65 2.30 3.59 2.83
C TRP A 65 1.10 2.78 2.37
N VAL A 66 -0.09 3.10 2.88
CA VAL A 66 -1.33 2.39 2.54
C VAL A 66 -2.24 3.25 1.67
N TRP A 67 -2.75 2.68 0.59
CA TRP A 67 -3.78 3.32 -0.23
C TRP A 67 -5.13 3.26 0.49
N ASP A 68 -5.40 4.27 1.31
CA ASP A 68 -6.62 4.37 2.13
C ASP A 68 -7.05 5.83 2.24
N MET A 69 -8.17 6.16 1.60
CA MET A 69 -8.72 7.52 1.57
C MET A 69 -9.18 7.98 2.96
N TYR A 70 -9.57 7.06 3.85
CA TYR A 70 -10.16 7.38 5.14
C TYR A 70 -9.14 7.59 6.26
N ARG A 71 -7.84 7.37 5.98
CA ARG A 71 -6.79 7.55 6.99
C ARG A 71 -6.26 8.98 7.02
N PRO A 72 -6.14 9.58 8.22
CA PRO A 72 -5.49 10.89 8.38
C PRO A 72 -3.97 10.81 8.14
N ALA A 73 -3.35 9.65 8.38
CA ALA A 73 -1.94 9.39 8.08
C ALA A 73 -1.80 8.01 7.42
N ARG A 74 -1.17 7.98 6.24
CA ARG A 74 -0.99 6.76 5.43
C ARG A 74 0.37 6.09 5.59
N PHE A 75 1.37 6.82 6.07
CA PHE A 75 2.67 6.25 6.43
C PHE A 75 2.58 5.50 7.75
N VAL A 76 3.04 4.25 7.74
CA VAL A 76 3.03 3.35 8.88
C VAL A 76 4.38 2.64 8.96
N LYS A 77 4.95 2.59 10.16
CA LYS A 77 6.29 2.04 10.38
C LYS A 77 6.34 0.52 10.16
N HIS A 78 5.32 -0.18 10.63
CA HIS A 78 5.21 -1.63 10.54
C HIS A 78 3.78 -2.02 10.19
N VAL A 79 3.63 -2.95 9.26
CA VAL A 79 2.35 -3.55 8.90
C VAL A 79 2.47 -5.06 9.00
N ARG A 80 1.46 -5.67 9.63
CA ARG A 80 1.28 -7.12 9.66
C ARG A 80 -0.08 -7.46 9.07
N VAL A 81 -0.10 -8.31 8.04
CA VAL A 81 -1.34 -8.80 7.42
C VAL A 81 -1.37 -10.32 7.54
N ILE A 82 -2.51 -10.89 7.93
CA ILE A 82 -2.77 -12.33 7.91
C ILE A 82 -3.87 -12.56 6.89
N THR A 83 -3.62 -13.43 5.91
CA THR A 83 -4.56 -13.69 4.82
C THR A 83 -4.53 -15.15 4.38
N PHE A 84 -5.69 -15.64 3.95
CA PHE A 84 -5.87 -16.94 3.29
C PHE A 84 -6.02 -16.78 1.76
N LYS A 85 -5.86 -15.56 1.26
CA LYS A 85 -5.99 -15.18 -0.15
C LYS A 85 -4.63 -14.98 -0.79
N ASP A 86 -4.68 -14.75 -2.09
CA ASP A 86 -3.55 -14.29 -2.87
C ASP A 86 -3.00 -12.96 -2.36
N VAL A 87 -1.72 -12.79 -2.64
CA VAL A 87 -0.92 -11.64 -2.29
C VAL A 87 -0.04 -11.37 -3.50
N ASN A 88 -0.16 -10.19 -4.09
CA ASN A 88 0.73 -9.74 -5.14
C ASN A 88 1.88 -8.96 -4.51
N ILE A 89 3.12 -9.28 -4.86
CA ILE A 89 4.32 -8.56 -4.41
C ILE A 89 5.14 -8.27 -5.66
N GLU A 90 5.24 -7.00 -6.02
CA GLU A 90 6.00 -6.52 -7.16
C GLU A 90 7.14 -5.64 -6.69
N GLU A 91 8.35 -5.89 -7.20
CA GLU A 91 9.48 -4.98 -7.02
C GLU A 91 9.38 -3.86 -8.05
N LEU A 92 9.46 -2.62 -7.58
CA LEU A 92 9.42 -1.44 -8.43
C LEU A 92 10.80 -1.17 -9.03
N ASP A 93 10.81 -0.85 -10.32
CA ASP A 93 12.00 -0.28 -10.95
C ASP A 93 12.37 1.02 -10.25
N LYS A 94 13.60 1.11 -9.76
CA LYS A 94 14.09 2.36 -9.18
C LYS A 94 14.36 3.34 -10.31
N PRO A 95 13.89 4.59 -10.21
CA PRO A 95 14.32 5.61 -11.15
C PRO A 95 15.84 5.73 -11.10
N ASP A 96 16.48 5.73 -12.27
CA ASP A 96 17.92 5.96 -12.38
C ASP A 96 18.29 7.22 -11.60
N LEU A 97 19.27 7.09 -10.71
CA LEU A 97 19.74 8.19 -9.87
C LEU A 97 20.39 9.26 -10.76
N ARG A 98 19.59 10.22 -11.24
CA ARG A 98 20.12 11.40 -11.92
C ARG A 98 20.68 12.34 -10.86
N LEU A 99 22.00 12.30 -10.69
CA LEU A 99 22.69 13.34 -9.94
C LEU A 99 22.45 14.68 -10.65
N PRO A 100 22.03 15.74 -9.93
CA PRO A 100 22.04 17.09 -10.48
C PRO A 100 23.46 17.45 -10.93
N GLU A 101 23.60 18.13 -12.08
CA GLU A 101 24.86 18.80 -12.44
C GLU A 101 25.22 19.90 -11.43
#